data_AF-A0A853C1S9-F1
#
_entry.id   AF-A0A853C1S9-F1
#
_cell.length_a   1.000
_cell.length_b   1.000
_cell.length_c   1.000
_cell.angle_alpha   90.00
_cell.angle_beta   90.00
_cell.angle_gamma   90.00
#
_symmetry.space_group_name_H-M   'P 1'
#
loop_
_entity.id
_entity.type
_entity.pdbx_description
1 polymer ?
#
loop_
_entity_poly.entity_id
_entity_poly.type
_entity_poly.pdbx_seq_one_letter_code
_entity_poly.pdbx_strand_id
1 'polypeptide(L)'
;MTVDGMYPLLHSPATYGRPRLLVVADDDDLSAFGPVIADAGRHGLRTFVLCLTRGLPLPGSGATHAVLPSARERELRAAGAPLGAYRLDVVGYCAARHLTDVVTAHVDRVRPDAAVTRTDVVLSAIRAAAHRPAASYLLTRAGLTEPDGRPVDAPWTTRPTRYPKEAS
;
A
#
# COMPACT_ATOMS: atom_id res chain seq x y z
N MET A 1 42.78 -6.96 25.57
CA MET A 1 41.30 -7.05 25.60
C MET A 1 40.76 -5.82 24.87
N THR A 2 40.45 -5.99 23.59
CA THR A 2 39.87 -4.95 22.75
C THR A 2 38.36 -5.17 22.75
N VAL A 3 37.61 -4.20 23.24
CA VAL A 3 36.15 -4.15 23.11
C VAL A 3 35.88 -3.62 21.71
N ASP A 4 35.60 -4.52 20.78
CA ASP A 4 35.23 -4.18 19.41
C ASP A 4 33.74 -3.84 19.36
N GLY A 5 33.47 -2.59 18.99
CA GLY A 5 32.15 -1.97 19.05
C GLY A 5 31.24 -2.45 17.93
N MET A 6 30.50 -3.54 18.19
CA MET A 6 29.22 -3.77 17.53
C MET A 6 28.11 -3.22 18.41
N TYR A 7 27.51 -2.11 17.98
CA TYR A 7 26.23 -1.65 18.52
C TYR A 7 25.23 -2.80 18.40
N PRO A 8 24.71 -3.37 19.52
CA PRO A 8 23.57 -4.25 19.41
C PRO A 8 22.45 -3.44 18.78
N LEU A 9 21.90 -3.95 17.68
CA LEU A 9 20.69 -3.45 17.05
C LEU A 9 19.71 -3.11 18.17
N LEU A 10 19.54 -1.81 18.44
CA LEU A 10 18.56 -1.31 19.39
C LEU A 10 17.27 -2.02 19.04
N HIS A 11 16.90 -2.92 19.95
CA HIS A 11 15.63 -3.59 19.95
C HIS A 11 14.62 -2.46 19.87
N SER A 12 14.04 -2.25 18.69
CA SER A 12 12.76 -1.55 18.68
C SER A 12 11.85 -2.51 19.43
N PRO A 13 11.38 -2.15 20.64
CA PRO A 13 10.56 -3.05 21.42
C PRO A 13 9.32 -3.40 20.60
N ALA A 14 8.75 -4.57 20.85
CA ALA A 14 7.53 -5.04 20.22
C ALA A 14 6.36 -4.09 20.56
N THR A 15 6.21 -2.99 19.82
CA THR A 15 4.89 -2.41 19.62
C THR A 15 4.14 -3.35 18.68
N TYR A 16 3.35 -4.24 19.26
CA TYR A 16 2.46 -5.22 18.62
C TYR A 16 1.45 -4.56 17.65
N GLY A 17 1.92 -4.08 16.51
CA GLY A 17 1.10 -3.71 15.36
C GLY A 17 1.22 -4.80 14.31
N ARG A 18 0.10 -5.36 13.87
CA ARG A 18 0.08 -6.19 12.64
C ARG A 18 0.82 -5.45 11.52
N PRO A 19 1.66 -6.13 10.71
CA PRO A 19 2.39 -5.48 9.63
C PRO A 19 1.42 -4.76 8.69
N ARG A 20 1.85 -3.61 8.16
CA ARG A 20 1.00 -2.68 7.44
C ARG A 20 1.32 -2.72 5.96
N LEU A 21 0.31 -3.05 5.15
CA LEU A 21 0.36 -2.95 3.71
C LEU A 21 -0.31 -1.65 3.27
N LEU A 22 0.36 -0.85 2.45
CA LEU A 22 -0.27 0.28 1.75
C LEU A 22 -0.52 -0.11 0.29
N VAL A 23 -1.78 -0.09 -0.13
CA VAL A 23 -2.18 -0.21 -1.52
C VAL A 23 -2.51 1.18 -2.04
N VAL A 24 -1.87 1.62 -3.12
CA VAL A 24 -2.19 2.89 -3.78
C VAL A 24 -2.73 2.61 -5.18
N ALA A 25 -3.97 3.01 -5.43
CA ALA A 25 -4.71 2.69 -6.64
C ALA A 25 -5.52 3.90 -7.16
N ASP A 26 -5.83 3.87 -8.45
CA ASP A 26 -6.92 4.66 -9.02
C ASP A 26 -8.27 3.93 -8.84
N ASP A 27 -9.38 4.65 -9.01
CA ASP A 27 -10.75 4.09 -8.88
C ASP A 27 -10.93 2.85 -9.77
N ASP A 28 -10.61 2.97 -11.06
CA ASP A 28 -10.78 1.91 -12.06
C ASP A 28 -9.91 0.67 -11.77
N ASP A 29 -8.84 0.83 -10.99
CA ASP A 29 -7.87 -0.21 -10.68
C ASP A 29 -8.10 -0.89 -9.33
N LEU A 30 -8.93 -0.32 -8.46
CA LEU A 30 -9.08 -0.78 -7.08
C LEU A 30 -9.49 -2.26 -7.00
N SER A 31 -10.39 -2.69 -7.88
CA SER A 31 -10.89 -4.07 -7.94
C SER A 31 -9.77 -5.10 -8.19
N ALA A 32 -8.72 -4.72 -8.92
CA ALA A 32 -7.63 -5.62 -9.25
C ALA A 32 -6.71 -5.93 -8.06
N PHE A 33 -6.77 -5.12 -7.00
CA PHE A 33 -6.05 -5.38 -5.76
C PHE A 33 -6.82 -6.34 -4.84
N GLY A 34 -8.06 -6.72 -5.17
CA GLY A 34 -8.88 -7.61 -4.34
C GLY A 34 -8.16 -8.90 -3.90
N PRO A 35 -7.54 -9.66 -4.82
CA PRO A 35 -6.75 -10.84 -4.46
C PRO A 35 -5.56 -10.53 -3.54
N VAL A 36 -4.87 -9.41 -3.77
CA VAL A 36 -3.72 -8.95 -2.97
C VAL A 36 -4.16 -8.59 -1.54
N ILE A 37 -5.27 -7.87 -1.40
CA ILE A 37 -5.80 -7.44 -0.09
C ILE A 37 -6.30 -8.67 0.68
N ALA A 38 -7.03 -9.57 0.02
CA ALA A 38 -7.51 -10.81 0.63
C ALA A 38 -6.36 -11.70 1.10
N ASP A 39 -5.31 -11.84 0.28
CA ASP A 39 -4.12 -12.59 0.63
C ASP A 39 -3.36 -11.97 1.82
N ALA A 40 -3.11 -10.66 1.78
CA ALA A 40 -2.51 -9.92 2.89
C ALA A 40 -3.31 -10.09 4.20
N GLY A 41 -4.64 -10.06 4.11
CA GLY A 41 -5.54 -10.31 5.25
C GLY A 41 -5.40 -11.72 5.84
N ARG A 42 -5.29 -12.75 5.00
CA ARG A 42 -5.02 -14.15 5.45
C ARG A 42 -3.67 -14.28 6.15
N HIS A 43 -2.70 -13.47 5.75
CA HIS A 43 -1.37 -13.41 6.35
C HIS A 43 -1.29 -12.48 7.58
N GLY A 44 -2.43 -11.91 8.01
CA GLY A 44 -2.51 -11.13 9.24
C GLY A 44 -2.05 -9.68 9.10
N LEU A 45 -1.92 -9.16 7.88
CA LEU A 45 -1.56 -7.77 7.63
C LEU A 45 -2.77 -6.84 7.84
N ARG A 46 -2.48 -5.59 8.18
CA ARG A 46 -3.46 -4.49 8.12
C ARG A 46 -3.26 -3.76 6.80
N THR A 47 -4.24 -3.88 5.92
CA THR A 47 -4.17 -3.22 4.61
C THR A 47 -4.84 -1.85 4.65
N PHE A 48 -4.08 -0.83 4.31
CA PHE A 48 -4.52 0.54 4.10
C PHE A 48 -4.61 0.77 2.60
N VAL A 49 -5.70 1.34 2.13
CA VAL A 49 -5.90 1.63 0.72
C VAL A 49 -6.00 3.14 0.55
N LEU A 50 -5.18 3.67 -0.35
CA LEU A 50 -5.21 5.05 -0.81
C LEU A 50 -5.76 5.07 -2.25
N CYS A 51 -6.98 5.58 -2.41
CA CYS A 51 -7.57 5.80 -3.73
C CYS A 51 -7.29 7.23 -4.20
N LEU A 52 -6.57 7.37 -5.30
CA LEU A 52 -6.07 8.64 -5.82
C LEU A 52 -7.12 9.45 -6.58
N THR A 53 -8.15 8.77 -7.10
CA THR A 53 -9.21 9.36 -7.92
C THR A 53 -10.61 8.98 -7.38
N ARG A 54 -11.61 9.83 -7.58
CA ARG A 54 -13.04 9.53 -7.34
C ARG A 54 -13.77 9.14 -8.64
N GLY A 55 -13.03 8.63 -9.63
CA GLY A 55 -13.54 8.40 -10.99
C GLY A 55 -13.72 9.68 -11.81
N LEU A 56 -13.82 9.52 -13.14
CA LEU A 56 -14.27 10.58 -14.05
C LEU A 56 -15.79 10.50 -14.22
N PRO A 57 -16.50 11.63 -14.40
CA PRO A 57 -17.92 11.56 -14.78
C PRO A 57 -18.06 10.79 -16.09
N LEU A 58 -18.98 9.81 -16.12
CA LEU A 58 -19.26 9.06 -17.35
C LEU A 58 -19.71 10.04 -18.45
N PRO A 59 -19.17 9.93 -19.69
CA PRO A 59 -19.60 10.76 -20.80
C PRO A 59 -21.12 10.67 -20.97
N GLY A 60 -21.80 11.83 -21.03
CA GLY A 60 -23.26 11.89 -21.21
C GLY A 60 -24.10 11.66 -19.96
N SER A 61 -23.50 11.44 -18.77
CA SER A 61 -24.24 11.26 -17.51
C SER A 61 -24.94 12.52 -16.98
N GLY A 62 -24.67 13.70 -17.57
CA GLY A 62 -25.14 14.99 -17.06
C GLY A 62 -24.52 15.38 -15.71
N ALA A 63 -23.72 14.51 -15.10
CA ALA A 63 -23.04 14.77 -13.85
C ALA A 63 -21.76 15.56 -14.08
N THR A 64 -21.66 16.71 -13.43
CA THR A 64 -20.42 17.48 -13.39
C THR A 64 -19.50 16.94 -12.31
N HIS A 65 -18.21 17.31 -12.35
CA HIS A 65 -17.24 16.99 -11.31
C HIS A 65 -17.67 17.40 -9.89
N ALA A 66 -18.70 18.24 -9.73
CA ALA A 66 -19.24 18.63 -8.43
C ALA A 66 -20.28 17.65 -7.86
N VAL A 67 -20.95 16.86 -8.70
CA VAL A 67 -22.07 15.98 -8.30
C VAL A 67 -21.63 14.53 -8.11
N LEU A 68 -20.69 14.04 -8.92
CA LEU A 68 -20.09 12.71 -8.77
C LEU A 68 -19.29 12.46 -7.47
N PRO A 69 -18.60 13.44 -6.83
CA PRO A 69 -17.64 13.16 -5.77
C PRO A 69 -18.19 12.40 -4.57
N SER A 70 -19.41 12.73 -4.12
CA SER A 70 -19.97 12.17 -2.87
C SER A 70 -20.71 10.85 -3.08
N ALA A 71 -21.30 10.62 -4.26
CA ALA A 71 -21.92 9.33 -4.58
C ALA A 71 -20.85 8.27 -4.86
N ARG A 72 -19.88 8.60 -5.71
CA ARG A 72 -18.81 7.67 -6.08
C ARG A 72 -17.88 7.33 -4.92
N GLU A 73 -17.58 8.28 -4.03
CA GLU A 73 -16.83 7.98 -2.81
C GLU A 73 -17.57 6.99 -1.89
N ARG A 74 -18.92 7.08 -1.79
CA ARG A 74 -19.71 6.12 -1.02
C ARG A 74 -19.69 4.73 -1.66
N GLU A 75 -19.81 4.64 -2.97
CA GLU A 75 -19.68 3.38 -3.71
C GLU A 75 -18.29 2.77 -3.54
N LEU A 76 -17.23 3.58 -3.68
CA LEU A 76 -15.85 3.16 -3.48
C LEU A 76 -15.61 2.63 -2.07
N ARG A 77 -16.15 3.31 -1.04
CA ARG A 77 -16.08 2.83 0.35
C ARG A 77 -16.88 1.55 0.55
N ALA A 78 -18.07 1.45 -0.04
CA ALA A 78 -18.89 0.24 0.02
C ALA A 78 -18.20 -0.94 -0.69
N ALA A 79 -17.50 -0.69 -1.80
CA ALA A 79 -16.73 -1.67 -2.54
C ALA A 79 -15.42 -2.07 -1.84
N GLY A 80 -14.79 -1.15 -1.11
CA GLY A 80 -13.57 -1.41 -0.35
C GLY A 80 -13.79 -2.21 0.94
N ALA A 81 -14.97 -2.08 1.57
CA ALA A 81 -15.32 -2.79 2.80
C ALA A 81 -15.22 -4.34 2.69
N PRO A 82 -15.79 -5.01 1.66
CA PRO A 82 -15.69 -6.46 1.51
C PRO A 82 -14.28 -6.96 1.15
N LEU A 83 -13.38 -6.08 0.70
CA LEU A 83 -12.00 -6.46 0.39
C LEU A 83 -11.19 -6.78 1.66
N GLY A 84 -11.69 -6.43 2.85
CA GLY A 84 -10.98 -6.61 4.12
C GLY A 84 -9.92 -5.54 4.39
N ALA A 85 -9.98 -4.41 3.69
CA ALA A 85 -9.14 -3.26 3.98
C ALA A 85 -9.44 -2.72 5.39
N TYR A 86 -8.39 -2.50 6.18
CA TYR A 86 -8.51 -1.90 7.51
C TYR A 86 -8.99 -0.45 7.42
N ARG A 87 -8.55 0.26 6.37
CA ARG A 87 -8.90 1.65 6.11
C ARG A 87 -8.82 1.95 4.62
N LEU A 88 -9.81 2.66 4.09
CA LEU A 88 -9.81 3.23 2.74
C LEU A 88 -9.88 4.75 2.85
N ASP A 89 -8.82 5.42 2.41
CA ASP A 89 -8.79 6.87 2.25
C ASP A 89 -8.94 7.21 0.76
N VAL A 90 -9.82 8.16 0.45
CA VAL A 90 -10.11 8.60 -0.92
C VAL A 90 -9.76 10.08 -1.00
N VAL A 91 -8.79 10.45 -1.84
CA VAL A 91 -8.23 11.80 -1.88
C VAL A 91 -9.13 12.77 -2.64
N GLY A 92 -9.83 12.30 -3.68
CA GLY A 92 -10.56 13.18 -4.61
C GLY A 92 -9.93 13.16 -5.99
N TYR A 93 -9.96 14.29 -6.69
CA TYR A 93 -9.14 14.47 -7.89
C TYR A 93 -7.77 15.00 -7.48
N CYS A 94 -6.72 14.18 -7.64
CA CYS A 94 -5.34 14.62 -7.43
C CYS A 94 -4.68 14.93 -8.77
N ALA A 95 -4.38 16.20 -9.02
CA ALA A 95 -3.55 16.54 -10.18
C ALA A 95 -2.17 15.90 -10.03
N ALA A 96 -1.56 15.45 -11.14
CA ALA A 96 -0.28 14.74 -11.15
C ALA A 96 0.83 15.46 -10.36
N ARG A 97 0.87 16.80 -10.43
CA ARG A 97 1.84 17.63 -9.71
C ARG A 97 1.75 17.56 -8.18
N HIS A 98 0.61 17.16 -7.63
CA HIS A 98 0.38 17.04 -6.18
C HIS A 98 0.43 15.58 -5.70
N LEU A 99 0.61 14.63 -6.64
CA LEU A 99 0.58 13.20 -6.34
C LEU A 99 1.67 12.82 -5.32
N THR A 100 2.88 13.35 -5.51
CA THR A 100 4.01 13.09 -4.61
C THR A 100 3.72 13.53 -3.19
N ASP A 101 3.22 14.75 -2.98
CA ASP A 101 2.94 15.29 -1.65
C ASP A 101 1.85 14.51 -0.93
N VAL A 102 0.78 14.16 -1.66
CA VAL A 102 -0.35 13.37 -1.14
C VAL A 102 0.09 11.97 -0.71
N VAL A 103 0.83 11.28 -1.59
CA VAL A 103 1.36 9.93 -1.31
C VAL A 103 2.34 9.99 -0.15
N THR A 104 3.22 11.00 -0.12
CA THR A 104 4.20 11.18 0.96
C THR A 104 3.53 11.38 2.31
N ALA A 105 2.55 12.30 2.40
CA ALA A 105 1.79 12.50 3.62
C ALA A 105 1.05 11.23 4.07
N HIS A 106 0.59 10.39 3.14
CA HIS A 106 -0.02 9.11 3.47
C HIS A 106 0.98 8.07 3.96
N VAL A 107 2.14 7.96 3.32
CA VAL A 107 3.22 7.06 3.73
C VAL A 107 3.70 7.44 5.14
N ASP A 108 3.88 8.73 5.44
CA ASP A 108 4.29 9.20 6.76
C ASP A 108 3.28 8.89 7.86
N ARG A 109 1.99 9.03 7.53
CA ARG A 109 0.88 8.78 8.45
C ARG A 109 0.66 7.28 8.69
N VAL A 110 0.71 6.46 7.64
CA VAL A 110 0.46 5.01 7.73
C VAL A 110 1.69 4.27 8.22
N ARG A 111 2.90 4.73 7.85
CA ARG A 111 4.18 4.04 8.03
C ARG A 111 4.10 2.57 7.60
N PRO A 112 3.84 2.31 6.30
CA PRO A 112 3.70 0.94 5.81
C PRO A 112 5.03 0.18 5.88
N ASP A 113 4.95 -1.12 6.12
CA ASP A 113 6.09 -2.04 6.01
C ASP A 113 6.31 -2.46 4.55
N ALA A 114 5.22 -2.53 3.78
CA ALA A 114 5.23 -2.78 2.35
C ALA A 114 4.20 -1.91 1.63
N ALA A 115 4.49 -1.53 0.38
CA ALA A 115 3.57 -0.78 -0.45
C ALA A 115 3.46 -1.37 -1.87
N VAL A 116 2.24 -1.35 -2.42
CA VAL A 116 1.94 -1.88 -3.75
C VAL A 116 1.12 -0.87 -4.55
N THR A 117 1.47 -0.68 -5.81
CA THR A 117 0.73 0.17 -6.75
C THR A 117 0.83 -0.38 -8.18
N ARG A 118 0.01 0.12 -9.11
CA ARG A 118 0.10 -0.18 -10.54
C ARG A 118 0.91 0.84 -11.34
N THR A 119 1.22 1.99 -10.74
CA THR A 119 1.73 3.15 -11.47
C THR A 119 3.16 3.48 -11.03
N ASP A 120 4.10 3.50 -11.97
CA ASP A 120 5.51 3.80 -11.69
C ASP A 120 5.75 5.17 -11.06
N VAL A 121 4.92 6.16 -11.44
CA VAL A 121 4.97 7.51 -10.87
C VAL A 121 4.61 7.47 -9.38
N VAL A 122 3.58 6.71 -9.01
CA VAL A 122 3.18 6.51 -7.61
C VAL A 122 4.25 5.76 -6.84
N LEU A 123 4.85 4.73 -7.45
CA LEU A 123 5.94 3.97 -6.85
C LEU A 123 7.15 4.85 -6.54
N SER A 124 7.49 5.74 -7.47
CA SER A 124 8.57 6.72 -7.29
C SER A 124 8.26 7.68 -6.13
N ALA A 125 7.01 8.13 -6.00
CA ALA A 125 6.58 8.93 -4.86
C ALA A 125 6.65 8.17 -3.53
N ILE A 126 6.22 6.90 -3.50
CA ILE A 126 6.34 6.03 -2.31
C ILE A 126 7.80 5.91 -1.88
N ARG A 127 8.73 5.70 -2.83
CA ARG A 127 10.17 5.59 -2.55
C ARG A 127 10.76 6.88 -2.02
N ALA A 128 10.37 8.03 -2.59
CA ALA A 128 10.81 9.34 -2.10
C ALA A 128 10.30 9.62 -0.68
N ALA A 129 9.08 9.16 -0.37
CA ALA A 129 8.47 9.28 0.95
C ALA A 129 9.00 8.29 1.99
N ALA A 130 9.54 7.16 1.56
CA ALA A 130 9.99 6.11 2.45
C ALA A 130 11.30 6.51 3.16
N HIS A 131 11.18 7.15 4.32
CA HIS A 131 12.30 7.45 5.22
C HIS A 131 12.86 6.21 5.96
N ARG A 132 12.30 5.02 5.71
CA ARG A 132 12.72 3.70 6.21
C ARG A 132 12.84 2.73 5.04
N PRO A 133 13.53 1.58 5.18
CA PRO A 133 13.50 0.53 4.18
C PRO A 133 12.10 -0.13 4.15
N ALA A 134 11.13 0.55 3.56
CA ALA A 134 9.84 -0.02 3.18
C ALA A 134 10.00 -0.68 1.83
N ALA A 135 9.60 -1.94 1.71
CA ALA A 135 9.69 -2.62 0.43
C ALA A 135 8.53 -2.14 -0.47
N SER A 136 8.85 -1.72 -1.70
CA SER A 136 7.91 -1.07 -2.61
C SER A 136 7.82 -1.86 -3.93
N TYR A 137 6.59 -2.16 -4.36
CA TYR A 137 6.34 -3.09 -5.46
C TYR A 137 5.32 -2.56 -6.47
N LEU A 138 5.43 -3.06 -7.69
CA LEU A 138 4.46 -2.86 -8.76
C LEU A 138 3.56 -4.09 -8.89
N LEU A 139 2.27 -3.87 -9.10
CA LEU A 139 1.32 -4.91 -9.47
C LEU A 139 1.16 -4.92 -10.98
N THR A 140 1.62 -5.99 -11.63
CA THR A 140 1.48 -6.21 -13.07
C THR A 140 0.42 -7.25 -13.39
N ARG A 141 0.12 -7.49 -14.68
CA ARG A 141 -0.72 -8.62 -15.12
C ARG A 141 -0.15 -9.98 -14.72
N ALA A 142 1.17 -10.09 -14.60
CA ALA A 142 1.86 -11.33 -14.22
C ALA A 142 1.95 -11.53 -12.70
N GLY A 143 1.51 -10.55 -11.90
CA GLY A 143 1.64 -10.56 -10.44
C GLY A 143 2.48 -9.39 -9.93
N LEU A 144 2.98 -9.51 -8.70
CA LEU A 144 3.83 -8.49 -8.09
C LEU A 144 5.24 -8.54 -8.68
N THR A 145 5.83 -7.37 -8.91
CA THR A 145 7.23 -7.23 -9.34
C THR A 145 7.95 -6.18 -8.51
N GLU A 146 9.26 -6.37 -8.35
CA GLU A 146 10.13 -5.29 -7.96
C GLU A 146 10.17 -4.19 -9.04
N PRO A 147 10.67 -3.00 -8.69
CA PRO A 147 10.69 -1.88 -9.63
C PRO A 147 11.69 -2.07 -10.78
N ASP A 148 12.60 -3.02 -10.67
CA ASP A 148 13.49 -3.45 -11.77
C ASP A 148 12.89 -4.57 -12.63
N GLY A 149 11.60 -4.89 -12.42
CA GLY A 149 10.85 -5.87 -13.20
C GLY A 149 11.02 -7.32 -12.74
N ARG A 150 11.80 -7.59 -11.68
CA ARG A 150 11.91 -8.95 -11.13
C ARG A 150 10.57 -9.39 -10.53
N PRO A 151 10.05 -10.59 -10.86
CA PRO A 151 8.88 -11.12 -10.20
C PRO A 151 9.16 -11.31 -8.72
N VAL A 152 8.20 -10.95 -7.87
CA VAL A 152 8.26 -11.24 -6.44
C VAL A 152 7.09 -12.11 -6.04
N ASP A 153 7.40 -13.14 -5.27
CA ASP A 153 6.40 -13.67 -4.35
C ASP A 153 6.02 -12.53 -3.41
N ALA A 154 4.73 -12.40 -3.11
CA ALA A 154 4.25 -11.40 -2.18
C ALA A 154 5.11 -11.47 -0.90
N PRO A 155 5.75 -10.37 -0.47
CA PRO A 155 6.76 -10.41 0.60
C PRO A 155 6.20 -10.87 1.94
N TRP A 156 4.88 -10.87 2.10
CA TRP A 156 4.18 -11.41 3.26
C TRP A 156 3.84 -12.90 3.17
N THR A 157 4.07 -13.56 2.03
CA THR A 157 3.84 -15.00 1.83
C THR A 157 5.07 -15.85 2.11
N THR A 158 6.28 -15.28 1.99
CA THR A 158 7.46 -15.88 2.59
C THR A 158 7.24 -15.89 4.10
N ARG A 159 6.94 -17.08 4.66
CA ARG A 159 6.99 -17.31 6.11
C ARG A 159 8.24 -16.59 6.63
N PRO A 160 8.20 -15.91 7.79
CA PRO A 160 9.45 -15.54 8.43
C PRO A 160 10.29 -16.81 8.45
N THR A 161 11.43 -16.78 7.76
CA THR A 161 12.43 -17.85 7.80
C THR A 161 12.47 -18.28 9.24
N ARG A 162 12.10 -19.55 9.50
CA ARG A 162 12.11 -20.13 10.84
C ARG A 162 13.38 -19.62 11.50
N TYR A 163 13.25 -18.81 12.55
CA TYR A 163 14.36 -18.68 13.47
C TYR A 163 14.75 -20.13 13.80
N PRO A 164 16.04 -20.51 13.65
CA PRO A 164 16.45 -21.85 14.04
C PRO A 164 15.94 -22.07 15.46
N LYS A 165 15.20 -23.17 15.66
CA LYS A 165 14.90 -23.63 17.02
C LYS A 165 16.27 -23.79 17.67
N GLU A 166 16.64 -22.89 18.57
CA GLU A 166 17.72 -23.19 19.49
C GLU A 166 17.30 -24.44 20.25
N ALA A 167 18.11 -25.48 20.10
CA ALA A 167 17.97 -26.70 20.83
C ALA A 167 18.08 -26.37 22.32
N SER A 168 17.05 -26.72 23.08
CA SER A 168 17.09 -26.89 24.53
C SER A 168 16.81 -28.34 24.84
#